data_AF-B6YZZ3-F1
#
_entry.id   AF-B6YZZ3-F1
#
_cell.length_a   1.000
_cell.length_b   1.000
_cell.length_c   1.000
_cell.angle_alpha   90.00
_cell.angle_beta   90.00
_cell.angle_gamma   90.00
#
_symmetry.space_group_name_H-M   'P 1'
#
loop_
_entity.id
_entity.type
_entity.pdbx_description
1 polymer ?
#
loop_
_entity_poly.entity_id
_entity_poly.type
_entity_poly.pdbx_seq_one_letter_code
_entity_poly.pdbx_strand_id
1 'polypeptide(L)'
;TLVTAGVYLLIRFNNLMVDTFFLKILLLLSGLTMFMAGISANYEFDLKKIIALSTLSQLGLMMSILSMGFSDLAFFHLLTHAMFKALLFMCAGMIIHMMMDIQDIRFMGGMSNFIPLTSICLNISNLALCGIPFL
;
A
#
# COMPACT_ATOMS: atom_id res chain seq x y z
N THR A 1 8.57 3.81 5.08
CA THR A 1 9.83 4.50 5.43
C THR A 1 11.00 4.02 4.59
N LEU A 2 11.30 2.71 4.49
CA LEU A 2 12.35 2.24 3.57
C LEU A 2 11.88 2.20 2.10
N VAL A 3 10.73 1.56 1.84
CA VAL A 3 10.27 1.33 0.46
C VAL A 3 9.85 2.62 -0.27
N THR A 4 9.44 3.64 0.48
CA THR A 4 9.02 4.95 -0.04
C THR A 4 10.18 5.91 -0.32
N ALA A 5 11.39 5.61 0.17
CA ALA A 5 12.55 6.49 0.01
C ALA A 5 12.98 6.62 -1.46
N GLY A 6 12.89 5.52 -2.24
CA GLY A 6 13.19 5.54 -3.67
C GLY A 6 12.22 6.42 -4.47
N VAL A 7 10.93 6.33 -4.17
CA VAL A 7 9.90 7.19 -4.78
C VAL A 7 10.16 8.66 -4.43
N TYR A 8 10.45 8.96 -3.16
CA TYR A 8 10.76 10.32 -2.72
C TYR A 8 11.99 10.91 -3.41
N LEU A 9 13.05 10.11 -3.61
CA LEU A 9 14.23 10.55 -4.36
C LEU A 9 13.85 10.94 -5.80
N LEU A 10 13.05 10.13 -6.49
CA LEU A 10 12.61 10.43 -7.86
C LEU A 10 11.72 11.67 -7.91
N ILE A 11 10.85 11.89 -6.92
CA ILE A 11 10.06 13.14 -6.80
C ILE A 11 10.99 14.36 -6.71
N ARG A 12 12.08 14.28 -5.93
CA ARG A 12 13.01 15.42 -5.78
C ARG A 12 13.79 15.73 -7.06
N PHE A 13 14.06 14.72 -7.88
CA PHE A 13 14.72 14.89 -9.18
C PHE A 13 13.74 15.02 -10.35
N ASN A 14 12.45 15.29 -10.10
CA ASN A 14 11.43 15.35 -11.15
C ASN A 14 11.82 16.31 -12.28
N ASN A 15 12.32 17.51 -11.96
CA ASN A 15 12.70 18.52 -12.96
C ASN A 15 13.77 18.04 -13.96
N LEU A 16 14.60 17.05 -13.61
CA LEU A 16 15.59 16.46 -14.50
C LEU A 16 15.01 15.34 -15.39
N MET A 17 13.90 14.74 -14.96
CA MET A 17 13.29 13.57 -15.57
C MET A 17 12.18 13.92 -16.56
N VAL A 18 11.57 15.10 -16.43
CA VAL A 18 10.52 15.60 -17.33
C VAL A 18 10.99 15.51 -18.79
N ASP A 19 10.13 15.04 -19.67
CA ASP A 19 10.34 14.83 -21.12
C ASP A 19 11.37 13.77 -21.54
N THR A 20 11.94 13.01 -20.61
CA THR A 20 12.85 11.91 -20.96
C THR A 20 12.11 10.63 -21.37
N PHE A 21 12.70 9.84 -22.28
CA PHE A 21 12.17 8.50 -22.63
C PHE A 21 12.09 7.56 -21.42
N PHE A 22 12.90 7.82 -20.39
CA PHE A 22 12.91 7.08 -19.13
C PHE A 22 11.53 7.04 -18.45
N LEU A 23 10.77 8.13 -18.46
CA LEU A 23 9.43 8.14 -17.85
C LEU A 23 8.47 7.16 -18.54
N LYS A 24 8.58 6.96 -19.86
CA LYS A 24 7.73 5.98 -20.58
C LYS A 24 8.05 4.54 -20.19
N ILE A 25 9.33 4.21 -20.03
CA ILE A 25 9.76 2.90 -19.52
C ILE A 25 9.27 2.71 -18.08
N LEU A 26 9.41 3.75 -17.26
CA LEU A 26 9.00 3.74 -15.86
C LEU A 26 7.49 3.51 -15.71
N LEU A 27 6.68 4.14 -16.58
CA LEU A 27 5.24 3.91 -16.64
C LEU A 27 4.93 2.43 -16.89
N LEU A 28 5.55 1.81 -17.89
CA LEU A 28 5.34 0.39 -18.21
C LEU A 28 5.72 -0.52 -17.03
N LEU A 29 6.91 -0.32 -16.47
CA LEU A 29 7.38 -1.11 -15.32
C LEU A 29 6.45 -0.94 -14.12
N SER A 30 6.03 0.28 -13.83
CA SER A 30 5.13 0.58 -12.71
C SER A 30 3.77 -0.10 -12.87
N GLY A 31 3.19 -0.09 -14.07
CA GLY A 31 1.95 -0.81 -14.37
C GLY A 31 2.08 -2.32 -14.20
N LEU A 32 3.17 -2.91 -14.68
CA LEU A 32 3.45 -4.34 -14.49
C LEU A 32 3.61 -4.71 -13.01
N THR A 33 4.32 -3.89 -12.23
CA THR A 33 4.48 -4.14 -10.78
C THR A 33 3.16 -4.07 -10.03
N MET A 34 2.30 -3.10 -10.36
CA MET A 34 0.98 -2.96 -9.76
C MET A 34 0.12 -4.20 -10.02
N PHE A 35 0.12 -4.67 -11.26
CA PHE A 35 -0.65 -5.83 -11.69
C PHE A 35 -0.15 -7.14 -11.03
N MET A 36 1.16 -7.37 -11.05
CA MET A 36 1.77 -8.56 -10.43
C MET A 36 1.52 -8.61 -8.91
N ALA A 37 1.65 -7.47 -8.23
CA ALA A 37 1.36 -7.35 -6.80
C ALA A 37 -0.13 -7.62 -6.49
N GLY A 38 -1.04 -7.14 -7.34
CA GLY A 38 -2.48 -7.37 -7.17
C GLY A 38 -2.87 -8.83 -7.32
N ILE A 39 -2.35 -9.53 -8.33
CA ILE A 39 -2.63 -10.96 -8.54
C ILE A 39 -2.06 -11.81 -7.40
N SER A 40 -0.79 -11.57 -7.03
CA SER A 40 -0.14 -12.34 -5.97
C SER A 40 -0.85 -12.17 -4.61
N ALA A 41 -1.39 -10.99 -4.31
CA ALA A 41 -2.10 -10.73 -3.07
C ALA A 41 -3.37 -11.60 -2.90
N ASN A 42 -4.02 -12.00 -4.00
CA ASN A 42 -5.23 -12.82 -3.96
C ASN A 42 -4.95 -14.28 -3.59
N TYR A 43 -3.72 -14.77 -3.77
CA TYR A 43 -3.33 -16.16 -3.51
C TYR A 43 -2.54 -16.33 -2.21
N GLU A 44 -2.24 -15.23 -1.51
CA GLU A 44 -1.52 -15.28 -0.24
C GLU A 44 -2.48 -15.44 0.95
N PHE A 45 -2.06 -16.23 1.93
CA PHE A 45 -2.83 -16.49 3.15
C PHE A 45 -2.23 -15.81 4.40
N ASP A 46 -0.97 -15.37 4.35
CA ASP A 46 -0.37 -14.65 5.47
C ASP A 46 -0.81 -13.19 5.48
N LEU A 47 -1.44 -12.75 6.58
CA LEU A 47 -1.96 -11.39 6.73
C LEU A 47 -0.90 -10.32 6.44
N LYS A 48 0.32 -10.48 6.97
CA LYS A 48 1.42 -9.53 6.74
C LYS A 48 1.85 -9.47 5.27
N LYS A 49 1.85 -10.59 4.56
CA LYS A 49 2.22 -10.64 3.14
C LYS A 49 1.19 -9.96 2.27
N ILE A 50 -0.10 -10.14 2.56
CA ILE A 50 -1.19 -9.44 1.86
C ILE A 50 -1.04 -7.92 2.04
N ILE A 51 -0.76 -7.45 3.26
CA ILE A 51 -0.54 -6.01 3.52
C ILE A 51 0.73 -5.52 2.79
N ALA A 52 1.79 -6.33 2.74
CA ALA A 52 3.02 -5.99 2.01
C ALA A 52 2.80 -5.90 0.50
N LEU A 53 2.11 -6.86 -0.12
CA LEU A 53 1.80 -6.84 -1.55
C LEU A 53 0.90 -5.66 -1.93
N SER A 54 -0.03 -5.29 -1.06
CA SER A 54 -0.80 -4.05 -1.24
C SER A 54 0.01 -2.77 -1.00
N THR A 55 1.21 -2.82 -0.40
CA THR A 55 2.15 -1.67 -0.47
C THR A 55 2.89 -1.63 -1.80
N LEU A 56 3.25 -2.80 -2.35
CA LEU A 56 3.93 -2.91 -3.64
C LEU A 56 3.03 -2.41 -4.79
N SER A 57 1.74 -2.72 -4.77
CA SER A 57 0.79 -2.19 -5.75
C SER A 57 0.64 -0.67 -5.68
N GLN A 58 0.57 -0.12 -4.46
CA GLN A 58 0.46 1.33 -4.24
C GLN A 58 1.74 2.09 -4.60
N LEU A 59 2.91 1.46 -4.42
CA LEU A 59 4.17 2.00 -4.93
C LEU A 59 4.19 2.01 -6.46
N GLY A 60 3.73 0.94 -7.11
CA GLY A 60 3.52 0.94 -8.56
C GLY A 60 2.61 2.09 -9.01
N LEU A 61 1.55 2.37 -8.25
CA LEU A 61 0.66 3.50 -8.53
C LEU A 61 1.36 4.85 -8.37
N MET A 62 2.11 5.08 -7.29
CA MET A 62 2.90 6.30 -7.11
C MET A 62 3.91 6.53 -8.24
N MET A 63 4.56 5.46 -8.69
CA MET A 63 5.51 5.51 -9.80
C MET A 63 4.84 5.82 -11.13
N SER A 64 3.64 5.28 -11.38
CA SER A 64 2.86 5.63 -12.58
C SER A 64 2.42 7.10 -12.58
N ILE A 65 1.99 7.66 -11.45
CA ILE A 65 1.63 9.08 -11.33
C ILE A 65 2.84 9.98 -11.61
N LEU A 66 4.01 9.63 -11.05
CA LEU A 66 5.25 10.36 -11.31
C LEU A 66 5.63 10.29 -12.79
N SER A 67 5.47 9.13 -13.44
CA SER A 67 5.75 8.99 -14.87
C SER A 67 4.84 9.81 -15.79
N MET A 68 3.63 10.16 -15.33
CA MET A 68 2.71 11.06 -16.02
C MET A 68 3.04 12.55 -15.77
N GLY A 69 4.04 12.86 -14.95
CA GLY A 69 4.48 14.22 -14.64
C GLY A 69 3.82 14.85 -13.40
N PHE A 70 2.90 14.16 -12.73
CA PHE A 70 2.17 14.71 -11.59
C PHE A 70 2.90 14.47 -10.25
N SER A 71 4.06 15.09 -10.07
CA SER A 71 4.91 14.88 -8.87
C SER A 71 4.25 15.28 -7.54
N ASP A 72 3.50 16.38 -7.51
CA ASP A 72 2.79 16.81 -6.29
C ASP A 72 1.71 15.81 -5.87
N LEU A 73 1.03 15.19 -6.84
CA LEU A 73 -0.02 14.21 -6.60
C LEU A 73 0.56 12.87 -6.12
N ALA A 74 1.72 12.47 -6.67
CA ALA A 74 2.48 11.33 -6.16
C ALA A 74 2.96 11.55 -4.71
N PHE A 75 3.39 12.78 -4.37
CA PHE A 75 3.80 13.12 -3.02
C PHE A 75 2.61 13.13 -2.03
N PHE A 76 1.48 13.70 -2.42
CA PHE A 76 0.25 13.65 -1.64
C PHE A 76 -0.16 12.20 -1.33
N HIS A 77 -0.18 11.35 -2.37
CA HIS A 77 -0.50 9.93 -2.22
C HIS A 77 0.51 9.19 -1.33
N LEU A 78 1.80 9.54 -1.38
CA LEU A 78 2.82 8.97 -0.51
C LEU A 78 2.53 9.25 0.97
N LEU A 79 2.10 10.47 1.31
CA LEU A 79 1.75 10.85 2.68
C LEU A 79 0.51 10.13 3.19
N THR A 80 -0.58 10.11 2.41
CA THR A 80 -1.84 9.46 2.81
C THR A 80 -1.66 7.94 2.94
N HIS A 81 -0.95 7.32 1.99
CA HIS A 81 -0.61 5.91 2.05
C HIS A 81 0.22 5.55 3.29
N ALA A 82 1.16 6.41 3.70
CA ALA A 82 1.95 6.17 4.91
C ALA A 82 1.07 6.13 6.17
N MET A 83 0.08 7.01 6.27
CA MET A 83 -0.86 7.04 7.40
C MET A 83 -1.72 5.77 7.46
N PHE A 84 -2.38 5.40 6.35
CA PHE A 84 -3.27 4.23 6.34
C PHE A 84 -2.52 2.91 6.50
N LYS A 85 -1.33 2.77 5.89
CA LYS A 85 -0.52 1.57 6.08
C LYS A 85 0.02 1.43 7.49
N ALA A 86 0.41 2.53 8.15
CA ALA A 86 0.83 2.47 9.55
C ALA A 86 -0.31 1.95 10.44
N LEU A 87 -1.54 2.44 10.23
CA LEU A 87 -2.72 1.96 10.95
C LEU A 87 -3.00 0.47 10.68
N LEU A 88 -2.91 0.02 9.42
CA LEU A 88 -3.10 -1.39 9.06
C LEU A 88 -2.10 -2.33 9.72
N PHE A 89 -0.81 -2.00 9.67
CA PHE A 89 0.23 -2.83 10.28
C PHE A 89 0.10 -2.88 11.81
N MET A 90 -0.32 -1.77 12.44
CA MET A 90 -0.59 -1.75 13.88
C MET A 90 -1.79 -2.63 14.25
N CYS A 91 -2.90 -2.53 13.50
CA CYS A 91 -4.08 -3.38 13.72
C CYS A 91 -3.77 -4.86 13.47
N ALA A 92 -3.06 -5.18 12.39
CA ALA A 92 -2.61 -6.53 12.09
C ALA A 92 -1.67 -7.09 13.17
N GLY A 93 -0.78 -6.26 13.71
CA GLY A 93 0.10 -6.63 14.83
C GLY A 93 -0.68 -7.03 16.08
N MET A 94 -1.70 -6.26 16.44
CA MET A 94 -2.61 -6.61 17.55
C MET A 94 -3.35 -7.92 17.31
N ILE A 95 -3.86 -8.13 16.09
CA ILE A 95 -4.55 -9.37 15.71
C ILE A 95 -3.62 -10.59 15.85
N ILE A 96 -2.39 -10.49 15.34
CA ILE A 96 -1.41 -11.59 15.38
C ILE A 96 -1.01 -11.89 16.82
N HIS A 97 -0.79 -10.86 17.64
CA HIS A 97 -0.44 -11.05 19.04
C HIS A 97 -1.56 -11.75 19.82
N MET A 98 -2.81 -11.37 19.60
CA MET A 98 -3.98 -12.02 20.23
C MET A 98 -4.19 -13.46 19.77
N MET A 99 -3.70 -13.81 18.59
CA MET A 99 -3.77 -15.16 18.02
C MET A 99 -2.50 -16.00 18.26
N MET A 100 -1.71 -15.66 19.29
CA MET A 100 -0.49 -16.40 19.66
C MET A 100 0.48 -16.56 18.47
N ASP A 101 0.72 -15.48 17.73
CA ASP A 101 1.61 -15.39 16.56
C ASP A 101 1.15 -16.14 15.30
N ILE A 102 -0.08 -16.65 15.27
CA ILE A 102 -0.69 -17.20 14.04
C ILE A 102 -1.04 -16.06 13.07
N GLN A 103 -0.49 -16.12 11.85
CA GLN A 103 -0.64 -15.06 10.83
C GLN A 103 -1.56 -15.45 9.66
N ASP A 104 -1.92 -16.74 9.57
CA ASP A 104 -2.72 -17.27 8.48
C ASP A 104 -4.20 -16.90 8.67
N ILE A 105 -4.73 -16.18 7.68
CA ILE A 105 -6.10 -15.64 7.71
C ILE A 105 -7.18 -16.73 7.79
N ARG A 106 -6.87 -17.97 7.40
CA ARG A 106 -7.83 -19.08 7.43
C ARG A 106 -8.24 -19.48 8.85
N PHE A 107 -7.39 -19.18 9.83
CA PHE A 107 -7.67 -19.40 11.25
C PHE A 107 -8.19 -18.14 11.94
N MET A 108 -8.33 -17.01 11.23
CA MET A 108 -8.82 -15.75 11.78
C MET A 108 -10.33 -15.64 11.55
N GLY A 109 -11.14 -15.83 12.59
CA GLY A 109 -12.60 -15.74 12.52
C GLY A 109 -13.18 -14.92 13.68
N GLY A 110 -14.32 -14.26 13.44
CA GLY A 110 -15.10 -13.59 14.50
C GLY A 110 -14.44 -12.34 15.12
N MET A 111 -13.43 -11.74 14.48
CA MET A 111 -12.63 -10.64 15.05
C MET A 111 -13.46 -9.41 15.44
N SER A 112 -14.57 -9.14 14.75
CA SER A 112 -15.48 -8.03 15.06
C SER A 112 -16.11 -8.14 16.45
N ASN A 113 -16.31 -9.36 16.95
CA ASN A 113 -16.96 -9.59 18.23
C ASN A 113 -15.96 -9.58 19.39
N PHE A 114 -14.74 -10.09 19.15
CA PHE A 114 -13.70 -10.17 20.18
C PHE A 114 -12.92 -8.87 20.33
N ILE A 115 -12.60 -8.19 19.23
CA ILE A 115 -11.77 -6.98 19.23
C ILE A 115 -12.45 -5.89 18.36
N PRO A 116 -13.59 -5.34 18.80
CA PRO A 116 -14.41 -4.46 17.98
C PRO A 116 -13.65 -3.21 17.54
N LEU A 117 -12.87 -2.58 18.43
CA LEU A 117 -12.13 -1.37 18.12
C LEU A 117 -11.08 -1.59 17.02
N THR A 118 -10.28 -2.66 17.11
CA THR A 118 -9.26 -2.94 16.08
C THR A 118 -9.91 -3.35 14.77
N SER A 119 -11.05 -4.05 14.80
CA SER A 119 -11.80 -4.39 13.59
C SER A 119 -12.34 -3.16 12.87
N ILE A 120 -12.82 -2.16 13.61
CA ILE A 120 -13.29 -0.88 13.04
C ILE A 120 -12.12 -0.11 12.44
N CYS A 121 -11.00 0.02 13.16
CA CYS A 121 -9.80 0.69 12.65
C CYS A 121 -9.23 0.00 11.41
N LEU A 122 -9.18 -1.33 11.40
CA LEU A 122 -8.76 -2.13 10.25
C LEU A 122 -9.67 -1.86 9.04
N ASN A 123 -10.99 -1.86 9.24
CA ASN A 123 -11.94 -1.58 8.17
C ASN A 123 -11.81 -0.14 7.65
N ILE A 124 -11.70 0.87 8.52
CA ILE A 124 -11.50 2.27 8.09
C ILE A 124 -10.24 2.38 7.22
N SER A 125 -9.15 1.75 7.66
CA SER A 125 -7.89 1.79 6.90
C SER A 125 -7.95 1.04 5.57
N ASN A 126 -8.69 -0.08 5.48
CA ASN A 126 -8.93 -0.79 4.22
C ASN A 126 -9.81 0.01 3.26
N LEU A 127 -10.87 0.65 3.78
CA LEU A 127 -11.76 1.50 2.99
C LEU A 127 -11.01 2.71 2.42
N ALA A 128 -10.13 3.32 3.21
CA ALA A 128 -9.25 4.40 2.75
C ALA A 128 -8.27 3.90 1.66
N LEU A 129 -7.71 2.69 1.79
CA LEU A 129 -6.88 2.09 0.73
C LEU A 129 -7.63 1.81 -0.57
N CYS A 130 -8.93 1.50 -0.50
CA CYS A 130 -9.79 1.30 -1.67
C CYS A 130 -10.19 2.63 -2.35
N GLY A 131 -9.92 3.79 -1.73
CA GLY A 131 -10.22 5.10 -2.29
C GLY A 131 -11.70 5.49 -2.16
N ILE A 132 -12.34 5.17 -1.04
CA ILE A 132 -13.72 5.63 -0.79
C ILE A 132 -13.77 7.16 -0.74
N PRO A 133 -14.81 7.79 -1.32
CA PRO A 133 -14.94 9.24 -1.33
C PRO A 133 -14.89 9.82 0.10
N PHE A 134 -14.07 10.86 0.27
CA PHE A 134 -13.88 11.62 1.52
C PHE A 134 -13.14 10.91 2.67
N LEU A 135 -12.47 9.78 2.41
CA LEU A 135 -11.56 9.09 3.33
C LEU A 135 -10.13 9.13 2.79
#